data_AF-A0A435WU02-F1
#
_entry.id   AF-A0A435WU02-F1
#
_cell.length_a   1.000
_cell.length_b   1.000
_cell.length_c   1.000
_cell.angle_alpha   90.00
_cell.angle_beta   90.00
_cell.angle_gamma   90.00
#
_symmetry.space_group_name_H-M   'P 1'
#
loop_
_entity.id
_entity.type
_entity.pdbx_description
1 polymer ?
#
loop_
_entity_poly.entity_id
_entity_poly.type
_entity_poly.pdbx_seq_one_letter_code
_entity_poly.pdbx_strand_id
1 'polypeptide(L)' 'MRHNPASGAIVIMLRSLKMHGMAQAVGELTEQGSPAFEAAIPILSQLLKAETAEREVRSTAYQL' A
#
# COMPACT_ATOMS: atom_id res chain seq x y z
N MET A 1 12.04 -12.71 -13.23
CA MET A 1 11.14 -11.55 -13.24
C MET A 1 11.76 -10.46 -12.38
N ARG A 2 11.87 -9.22 -12.87
CA ARG A 2 12.50 -8.13 -12.10
C ARG A 2 11.53 -7.72 -10.99
N HIS A 3 11.94 -7.87 -9.73
CA HIS A 3 11.17 -7.42 -8.58
C HIS A 3 11.13 -5.88 -8.60
N ASN A 4 9.96 -5.26 -8.72
CA ASN A 4 9.83 -3.82 -8.53
C ASN A 4 9.83 -3.53 -7.01
N PRO A 5 10.88 -2.89 -6.46
CA PRO A 5 10.97 -2.62 -5.03
C PRO A 5 9.84 -1.72 -4.52
N ALA A 6 9.25 -0.87 -5.38
CA ALA A 6 8.13 0.00 -5.00
C ALA A 6 6.85 -0.81 -4.73
N SER A 7 6.57 -1.85 -5.52
CA SER A 7 5.42 -2.74 -5.29
C SER A 7 5.58 -3.51 -3.98
N GLY A 8 6.81 -3.95 -3.66
CA GLY A 8 7.12 -4.57 -2.37
C GLY A 8 6.85 -3.64 -1.18
N ALA A 9 7.20 -2.36 -1.31
CA ALA A 9 6.91 -1.36 -0.28
C ALA A 9 5.40 -1.17 -0.05
N ILE A 10 4.60 -1.15 -1.11
CA ILE A 10 3.12 -1.06 -1.03
C ILE A 10 2.56 -2.25 -0.23
N VAL A 11 3.03 -3.48 -0.48
CA VAL A 11 2.60 -4.68 0.26
C VAL A 11 2.91 -4.55 1.76
N ILE A 12 4.10 -4.05 2.11
CA ILE A 12 4.50 -3.85 3.51
C ILE A 12 3.60 -2.80 4.18
N MET A 13 3.37 -1.66 3.53
CA MET A 13 2.51 -0.60 4.06
C MET A 13 1.08 -1.08 4.31
N LEU A 14 0.51 -1.84 3.36
CA LEU A 14 -0.83 -2.42 3.51
C LEU A 14 -0.91 -3.37 4.71
N ARG A 15 0.11 -4.20 4.96
CA ARG A 15 0.16 -5.07 6.14
C ARG A 15 0.23 -4.27 7.44
N SER A 16 1.01 -3.19 7.49
CA SER A 16 1.06 -2.29 8.64
C SER A 16 -0.30 -1.65 8.94
N LEU A 17 -1.09 -1.37 7.89
CA LEU A 17 -2.48 -0.90 7.99
C LEU A 17 -3.50 -2.03 8.24
N LYS A 18 -3.05 -3.26 8.49
CA LYS A 18 -3.90 -4.46 8.66
C LYS A 18 -4.78 -4.79 7.44
N MET A 19 -4.45 -4.28 6.26
CA MET A 19 -5.17 -4.52 5.00
C MET A 19 -4.64 -5.78 4.30
N HIS A 20 -4.69 -6.94 4.96
CA HIS A 20 -4.04 -8.16 4.48
C HIS A 20 -4.57 -8.66 3.12
N GLY A 21 -5.88 -8.56 2.88
CA GLY A 21 -6.47 -8.95 1.59
C GLY A 21 -5.98 -8.07 0.43
N MET A 22 -5.83 -6.76 0.66
CA MET A 22 -5.26 -5.85 -0.34
C MET A 22 -3.77 -6.12 -0.55
N ALA A 23 -3.03 -6.43 0.52
CA ALA A 23 -1.61 -6.79 0.44
C ALA A 23 -1.39 -8.06 -0.40
N GLN A 24 -2.29 -9.05 -0.30
CA GLN A 24 -2.28 -10.24 -1.16
C GLN A 24 -2.57 -9.85 -2.62
N ALA A 25 -3.67 -9.12 -2.86
CA ALA A 25 -4.07 -8.72 -4.22
C ALA A 25 -2.97 -7.93 -4.94
N VAL A 26 -2.28 -7.03 -4.25
CA VAL A 26 -1.13 -6.29 -4.80
C VAL A 26 0.04 -7.23 -5.15
N GLY A 27 0.30 -8.26 -4.33
CA GLY A 27 1.30 -9.28 -4.64
C GLY A 27 0.99 -10.01 -5.94
N GLU A 28 -0.25 -10.46 -6.11
CA GLU A 28 -0.74 -11.13 -7.33
C GLU A 28 -0.65 -10.21 -8.55
N LEU A 29 -1.07 -8.94 -8.42
CA LEU A 29 -0.95 -7.94 -9.50
C LEU A 29 0.50 -7.66 -9.89
N THR A 30 1.41 -7.68 -8.92
CA THR A 30 2.86 -7.52 -9.16
C THR A 30 3.41 -8.71 -9.94
N GLU A 31 3.00 -9.94 -9.61
CA GLU A 31 3.40 -11.14 -10.33
C GLU A 31 2.86 -11.18 -11.77
N GLN A 32 1.64 -10.66 -11.98
CA GLN A 32 1.05 -10.50 -13.31
C GLN A 32 1.80 -9.47 -14.17
N GLY A 33 2.51 -8.51 -13.58
CA GLY A 33 3.33 -7.54 -14.29
C GLY A 33 2.54 -6.59 -15.20
N SER A 34 1.29 -6.26 -14.83
CA SER A 34 0.41 -5.40 -15.64
C SER A 34 0.95 -3.97 -15.74
N PRO A 35 1.08 -3.40 -16.96
CA PRO A 35 1.51 -2.00 -17.13
C PRO A 35 0.61 -0.99 -16.44
N ALA A 36 -0.69 -1.28 -16.33
CA ALA A 36 -1.65 -0.42 -15.65
C ALA A 36 -1.39 -0.36 -14.14
N PHE A 37 -1.04 -1.51 -13.54
CA PHE A 37 -0.67 -1.57 -12.13
C PHE A 37 0.65 -0.85 -11.88
N GLU A 38 1.67 -1.08 -12.70
CA GLU A 38 2.95 -0.38 -12.61
C GLU A 38 2.79 1.15 -12.71
N ALA A 39 1.92 1.63 -13.59
CA ALA A 39 1.58 3.05 -13.71
C ALA A 39 0.83 3.61 -12.49
N ALA A 40 0.11 2.76 -11.73
CA ALA A 40 -0.63 3.14 -10.54
C ALA A 40 0.22 3.19 -9.26
N ILE A 41 1.43 2.62 -9.25
CA ILE A 41 2.32 2.58 -8.08
C ILE A 41 2.52 3.95 -7.41
N PRO A 42 2.79 5.05 -8.16
CA PRO A 42 3.01 6.36 -7.55
C PRO A 42 1.79 6.87 -6.78
N ILE A 43 0.59 6.76 -7.35
CA ILE A 43 -0.63 7.24 -6.70
C ILE A 43 -1.02 6.36 -5.51
N LEU A 44 -0.88 5.02 -5.62
CA LEU A 44 -1.12 4.10 -4.51
C LEU A 44 -0.21 4.41 -3.32
N SER A 45 1.07 4.71 -3.59
CA SER A 45 2.03 5.08 -2.55
C SER A 45 1.63 6.37 -1.81
N GLN A 46 1.05 7.35 -2.50
CA GLN A 46 0.57 8.58 -1.86
C GLN A 46 -0.70 8.34 -1.03
N LEU A 47 -1.66 7.58 -1.56
CA LEU A 47 -2.89 7.25 -0.84
C LEU A 47 -2.62 6.48 0.46
N LEU A 48 -1.67 5.54 0.44
CA LEU A 48 -1.31 4.77 1.65
C LEU A 48 -0.61 5.63 2.71
N LYS A 49 0.18 6.63 2.30
CA LYS A 49 0.76 7.61 3.23
C LYS A 49 -0.34 8.48 3.85
N ALA A 50 -1.29 8.95 3.04
CA ALA A 50 -2.43 9.72 3.52
C ALA A 50 -3.28 8.92 4.53
N GLU A 51 -3.65 7.67 4.20
CA GLU A 51 -4.40 6.79 5.10
C GLU A 51 -3.65 6.56 6.43
N THR A 52 -2.33 6.36 6.39
CA THR A 52 -1.50 6.23 7.60
C THR A 52 -1.61 7.49 8.46
N ALA A 53 -1.41 8.67 7.86
CA ALA A 53 -1.48 9.94 8.58
C ALA A 53 -2.88 10.20 9.16
N GLU A 54 -3.94 9.89 8.42
CA GLU A 54 -5.32 10.03 8.93
C GLU A 54 -5.60 9.13 10.13
N ARG A 55 -5.09 7.90 10.12
CA ARG A 55 -5.22 6.99 11.27
C ARG A 55 -4.44 7.47 12.48
N GLU A 56 -3.25 8.01 12.29
CA GLU A 56 -2.45 8.59 13.36
C GLU A 56 -3.20 9.75 14.02
N VAL A 57 -3.72 10.71 13.23
CA VAL A 57 -4.52 11.83 13.74
C VAL A 57 -5.75 11.31 14.52
N ARG A 58 -6.49 10.36 13.95
CA ARG A 58 -7.66 9.76 14.62
C ARG A 58 -7.30 9.05 15.92
N SER A 59 -6.17 8.35 15.96
CA SER A 59 -5.67 7.67 17.16
C SER A 59 -5.34 8.67 18.27
N THR A 60 -4.72 9.81 17.94
CA THR A 60 -4.46 10.87 18.94
C THR A 60 -5.75 11.46 19.48
N ALA A 61 -6.76 11.66 18.63
CA ALA A 61 -8.05 12.19 19.06
C ALA A 61 -8.79 11.26 20.04
N TYR A 62 -8.63 9.94 19.94
CA TYR A 62 -9.21 8.98 20.90
C TYR A 62 -8.48 8.92 22.24
N GLN A 63 -7.27 9.48 22.34
CA GLN A 63 -6.45 9.48 23.57
C GLN A 63 -6.62 10.75 24.40
N LEU A 64 -7.23 11.80 23.84
CA LEU A 64 -7.58 13.05 24.51
C LEU A 64 -8.96 12.97 25.16
#